data_AF-A0A537RII1-F1
#
_entry.id   AF-A0A537RII1-F1
#
_cell.length_a   1.000
_cell.length_b   1.000
_cell.length_c   1.000
_cell.angle_alpha   90.00
_cell.angle_beta   90.00
_cell.angle_gamma   90.00
#
_symmetry.space_group_name_H-M   'P 1'
#
loop_
_entity.id
_entity.type
_entity.pdbx_description
1 polymer ?
#
loop_
_entity_poly.entity_id
_entity_poly.type
_entity_poly.pdbx_seq_one_letter_code
_entity_poly.pdbx_strand_id
1 'polypeptide(L)' 'MSRIAYVNGRYLAHHTAAVHVEDRGYQFSDGVYEVCEVRGARLIDQRRH' A
#
# COMPACT_ATOMS: atom_id res chain seq x y z
N MET A 1 14.15 2.60 -9.05
CA MET A 1 13.71 1.33 -8.45
C MET A 1 12.21 1.18 -8.62
N SER A 2 11.72 0.05 -9.13
CA SER A 2 10.28 -0.19 -9.26
C SER A 2 9.67 -0.43 -7.88
N ARG A 3 8.69 0.41 -7.50
CA ARG A 3 7.86 0.15 -6.32
C ARG A 3 6.98 -1.08 -6.60
N ILE A 4 6.63 -1.82 -5.55
CA ILE A 4 5.75 -2.99 -5.60
C ILE A 4 4.47 -2.65 -4.83
N ALA A 5 3.32 -3.12 -5.32
CA ALA A 5 2.05 -3.07 -4.61
C ALA A 5 1.48 -4.47 -4.46
N TYR A 6 0.78 -4.73 -3.34
CA TYR A 6 -0.03 -5.93 -3.16
C TYR A 6 -1.51 -5.55 -3.27
N VAL A 7 -2.19 -6.02 -4.32
CA VAL A 7 -3.59 -5.70 -4.60
C VAL A 7 -4.30 -6.93 -5.14
N ASN A 8 -5.53 -7.17 -4.69
CA ASN A 8 -6.36 -8.31 -5.11
C ASN A 8 -5.61 -9.67 -5.08
N GLY A 9 -4.84 -9.91 -4.00
CA GLY A 9 -4.14 -11.17 -3.78
C GLY A 9 -2.80 -11.33 -4.50
N ARG A 10 -2.27 -10.28 -5.16
CA ARG A 10 -1.10 -10.38 -6.05
C ARG A 10 -0.08 -9.27 -5.80
N TYR A 11 1.20 -9.61 -5.88
CA TYR A 11 2.29 -8.64 -5.99
C TYR A 11 2.40 -8.15 -7.43
N LEU A 12 2.27 -6.85 -7.64
CA LEU A 12 2.36 -6.19 -8.95
C LEU A 12 3.42 -5.08 -8.91
N ALA A 13 3.97 -4.76 -10.08
CA ALA A 13 4.70 -3.51 -10.22
C ALA A 13 3.74 -2.35 -9.95
N HIS A 14 4.14 -1.37 -9.14
CA HIS A 14 3.22 -0.34 -8.65
C HIS A 14 2.53 0.45 -9.77
N HIS A 15 3.21 0.67 -10.91
CA HIS A 15 2.66 1.39 -12.06
C HIS A 15 1.56 0.62 -12.82
N THR A 16 1.37 -0.68 -12.56
CA THR A 16 0.29 -1.49 -13.14
C THR A 16 -0.77 -1.88 -12.11
N ALA A 17 -0.59 -1.51 -10.83
CA ALA A 17 -1.56 -1.78 -9.79
C ALA A 17 -2.80 -0.89 -9.95
N ALA A 18 -3.99 -1.47 -9.76
CA ALA A 18 -5.26 -0.77 -9.89
C ALA A 18 -6.28 -1.25 -8.85
N VAL A 19 -7.14 -0.34 -8.41
CA VAL A 19 -8.37 -0.63 -7.65
C VAL A 19 -9.59 -0.32 -8.52
N HIS A 20 -10.76 -0.82 -8.16
CA HIS A 20 -11.99 -0.53 -8.89
C HIS A 20 -12.36 0.95 -8.74
N VAL A 21 -12.94 1.58 -9.77
CA VAL A 21 -13.35 3.00 -9.72
C VAL A 21 -14.48 3.26 -8.71
N GLU A 22 -15.25 2.22 -8.39
CA GLU A 22 -16.30 2.25 -7.36
C GLU A 22 -15.81 1.75 -5.99
N ASP A 23 -14.49 1.62 -5.80
CA ASP A 23 -13.94 1.38 -4.47
C ASP A 23 -14.32 2.54 -3.53
N ARG A 24 -14.84 2.21 -2.34
CA ARG A 24 -15.30 3.23 -1.38
C ARG A 24 -14.17 4.08 -0.82
N GLY A 25 -12.98 3.49 -0.65
CA GLY A 25 -11.78 4.20 -0.26
C GLY A 25 -11.38 5.24 -1.31
N TYR A 26 -11.63 4.96 -2.59
CA TYR A 26 -11.46 5.95 -3.66
C TYR A 26 -12.60 7.00 -3.69
N GLN A 27 -13.87 6.57 -3.70
CA GLN A 27 -15.01 7.48 -3.90
C GLN A 27 -15.29 8.39 -2.71
N PHE A 28 -15.17 7.86 -1.49
CA PHE A 28 -15.61 8.54 -0.27
C PHE A 28 -14.45 8.84 0.68
N SER A 29 -13.22 8.56 0.27
CA SER A 29 -12.06 8.57 1.19
C SER A 29 -12.31 7.69 2.43
N ASP A 30 -13.11 6.63 2.26
CA ASP A 30 -13.52 5.73 3.33
C ASP A 30 -12.47 4.63 3.53
N GLY A 31 -11.24 5.06 3.77
CA GLY A 31 -10.10 4.20 4.01
C GLY A 31 -9.16 4.85 5.03
N VAL A 32 -8.50 4.01 5.82
CA VAL A 32 -7.41 4.42 6.71
C VAL A 32 -6.10 3.84 6.17
N TYR A 33 -5.00 4.56 6.35
CA TYR A 33 -3.68 4.12 5.93
C TYR A 33 -2.67 4.31 7.06
N GLU A 34 -1.57 3.57 6.97
CA GLU A 34 -0.42 3.67 7.86
C GLU A 34 0.86 3.46 7.03
N VAL A 35 2.00 3.90 7.55
CA VAL A 35 3.29 3.81 6.85
C VAL A 35 4.39 3.36 7.81
N CYS A 36 5.06 2.25 7.49
CA CYS A 36 6.25 1.80 8.21
C CYS A 36 7.52 2.03 7.37
N GLU A 37 8.54 2.68 7.96
CA GLU A 37 9.83 2.88 7.31
C GLU A 37 10.64 1.58 7.26
N VAL A 38 11.33 1.34 6.14
CA VAL A 38 12.37 0.32 6.03
C VAL A 38 13.72 1.00 5.88
N ARG A 39 14.65 0.74 6.81
CA ARG A 39 16.01 1.26 6.75
C ARG A 39 17.02 0.16 7.09
N GLY A 40 18.03 -0.01 6.24
CA GLY A 40 19.05 -1.05 6.44
C GLY A 40 18.46 -2.47 6.53
N ALA A 41 17.45 -2.77 5.68
CA ALA A 41 16.71 -4.04 5.66
C ALA A 41 15.98 -4.38 6.98
N ARG A 42 15.65 -3.37 7.80
CA ARG A 42 14.87 -3.51 9.04
C ARG A 42 13.65 -2.62 9.01
N LEU A 43 12.53 -3.12 9.53
CA LEU A 43 11.33 -2.32 9.81
C LEU A 43 11.60 -1.42 11.01
N ILE A 44 11.24 -0.15 10.89
CA ILE A 44 11.38 0.86 11.93
C ILE A 44 10.01 1.10 12.58
N ASP A 45 9.99 1.17 13.91
CA ASP A 45 8.81 1.50 14.74
C ASP A 45 7.54 0.65 14.52
N GLN A 46 7.66 -0.56 13.96
CA GLN A 46 6.55 -1.46 13.61
C GLN A 46 5.48 -1.65 14.71
N ARG A 47 5.83 -1.52 16.00
CA ARG A 47 4.88 -1.73 17.11
C ARG A 47 4.01 -0.50 17.42
N ARG A 48 4.34 0.67 16.89
CA ARG A 48 3.61 1.93 17.10
C ARG A 48 2.81 2.38 15.88
N HIS A 49 3.01 1.71 14.75
CA HIS A 49 2.19 1.76 13.55
C HIS A 49 0.99 0.83 13.69
#